data_AF-A0A7V9ZIS9-F1
#
_entry.id   AF-A0A7V9ZIS9-F1
#
_cell.length_a   1.000
_cell.length_b   1.000
_cell.length_c   1.000
_cell.angle_alpha   90.00
_cell.angle_beta   90.00
_cell.angle_gamma   90.00
#
_symmetry.space_group_name_H-M   'P 1'
#
loop_
_entity.id
_entity.type
_entity.pdbx_description
1 polymer ?
#
loop_
_entity_poly.entity_id
_entity_poly.type
_entity_poly.pdbx_seq_one_letter_code
_entity_poly.pdbx_strand_id
1 'polypeptide(L)'
;MRKGLTDVVVEARGVVEDGVGRVFGRLGVESSGVSDRVPAHLSDQERLLRRVVLAKRGQAGSVDAAKEEVAFGVWHRMLFARFLAENDLLIHPDLGVPVSLSE
;
A
#
# COMPACT_ATOMS: atom_id res chain seq x y z
N MET A 1 1.14 0.62 28.45
CA MET A 1 1.84 -0.05 27.33
C MET A 1 0.92 -0.60 26.25
N ARG A 2 -0.05 -1.50 26.52
CA ARG A 2 -0.93 -2.04 25.47
C ARG A 2 -1.75 -0.99 24.70
N LYS A 3 -2.34 0.00 25.39
CA LYS A 3 -3.12 1.07 24.75
C LYS A 3 -2.29 1.93 23.79
N GLY A 4 -1.10 2.37 24.21
CA GLY A 4 -0.24 3.20 23.35
C GLY A 4 0.21 2.50 22.07
N LEU A 5 0.45 1.17 22.11
CA LEU A 5 0.75 0.41 20.90
C LEU A 5 -0.47 0.28 19.98
N THR A 6 -1.67 0.07 20.56
CA THR A 6 -2.91 0.08 19.78
C THR A 6 -3.13 1.42 19.09
N ASP A 7 -2.91 2.53 19.79
CA ASP A 7 -3.12 3.87 19.25
C ASP A 7 -2.17 4.17 18.07
N VAL A 8 -0.87 3.86 18.22
CA VAL A 8 0.14 4.04 17.16
C VAL A 8 -0.17 3.17 15.93
N VAL A 9 -0.64 1.94 16.14
CA VAL A 9 -1.00 1.02 15.04
C VAL A 9 -2.22 1.54 14.27
N VAL A 10 -3.20 2.12 14.95
CA VAL A 10 -4.37 2.75 14.34
C VAL A 10 -3.98 4.01 13.56
N GLU A 11 -3.11 4.85 14.11
CA GLU A 11 -2.60 6.04 13.43
C GLU A 11 -1.84 5.67 12.15
N ALA A 12 -0.92 4.71 12.22
CA ALA A 12 -0.17 4.23 11.08
C ALA A 12 -1.07 3.68 9.97
N ARG A 13 -2.18 3.02 10.35
CA ARG A 13 -3.19 2.56 9.38
C ARG A 13 -3.84 3.75 8.66
N GLY A 14 -4.22 4.80 9.37
CA GLY A 14 -4.81 6.01 8.77
C GLY A 14 -3.87 6.66 7.74
N VAL A 15 -2.57 6.74 8.05
CA VAL A 15 -1.55 7.25 7.10
C VAL A 15 -1.51 6.42 5.81
N VAL A 16 -1.61 5.09 5.92
CA VAL A 16 -1.63 4.19 4.77
C VAL A 16 -2.92 4.36 3.95
N GLU A 17 -4.08 4.44 4.60
CA GLU A 17 -5.37 4.64 3.92
C GLU A 17 -5.39 5.97 3.14
N ASP A 18 -4.92 7.05 3.75
CA ASP A 18 -4.76 8.35 3.10
C ASP A 18 -3.77 8.30 1.92
N GLY A 19 -2.65 7.62 2.11
CA GLY A 19 -1.64 7.42 1.08
C GLY A 19 -2.18 6.67 -0.14
N VAL A 20 -2.94 5.59 0.10
CA VAL A 20 -3.61 4.82 -0.96
C VAL A 20 -4.64 5.67 -1.68
N GLY A 21 -5.43 6.47 -0.96
CA GLY A 21 -6.37 7.42 -1.56
C GLY A 21 -5.70 8.37 -2.55
N ARG A 22 -4.58 9.00 -2.13
CA ARG A 22 -3.80 9.92 -2.99
C ARG A 22 -3.23 9.23 -4.23
N VAL A 23 -2.76 7.99 -4.09
CA VAL A 23 -2.25 7.20 -5.22
C VAL A 23 -3.37 6.89 -6.21
N PHE A 24 -4.55 6.47 -5.73
CA PHE A 24 -5.70 6.21 -6.61
C PHE A 24 -6.13 7.47 -7.38
N GLY A 25 -6.14 8.64 -6.72
CA GLY A 25 -6.38 9.93 -7.35
C GLY A 25 -5.35 10.26 -8.42
N ARG A 26 -4.06 10.13 -8.10
CA ARG A 26 -2.95 10.36 -9.04
C ARG A 26 -3.02 9.45 -10.27
N LEU A 27 -3.41 8.19 -10.09
CA LEU A 27 -3.53 7.23 -11.19
C LEU A 27 -4.84 7.37 -11.99
N GLY A 28 -5.76 8.22 -11.54
CA GLY A 28 -7.07 8.42 -12.16
C GLY A 28 -7.94 7.17 -12.10
N VAL A 29 -7.93 6.45 -10.98
CA VAL A 29 -8.70 5.19 -10.77
C VAL A 29 -9.95 5.42 -9.90
N GLU A 30 -10.29 6.67 -9.61
CA GLU A 30 -11.35 7.02 -8.64
C GLU A 30 -12.76 7.00 -9.21
N SER A 31 -12.92 7.20 -10.52
CA SER A 31 -14.24 7.31 -11.15
C SER A 31 -14.68 5.99 -11.79
N SER A 32 -15.90 5.55 -11.46
CA SER A 32 -16.53 4.39 -12.11
C SER A 32 -17.13 4.67 -13.49
N GLY A 33 -17.08 5.91 -14.00
CA GLY A 33 -17.64 6.26 -15.30
C GLY A 33 -16.88 7.36 -16.04
N VAL A 34 -16.86 7.20 -17.37
CA VAL A 34 -16.69 8.20 -18.45
C VAL A 34 -15.27 8.72 -18.78
N SER A 35 -14.23 8.46 -17.99
CA SER A 35 -12.87 8.63 -18.53
C SER A 35 -11.88 7.65 -17.90
N ASP A 36 -11.86 6.42 -18.41
CA ASP A 36 -10.73 5.49 -18.21
C ASP A 36 -9.49 5.90 -19.03
N ARG A 37 -9.41 7.19 -19.40
CA ARG A 37 -8.31 7.74 -20.18
C ARG A 37 -7.11 7.83 -19.25
N VAL A 38 -6.06 7.10 -19.62
CA VAL A 38 -4.77 7.12 -18.92
C VAL A 38 -4.29 8.58 -18.84
N PRO A 39 -4.02 9.12 -17.64
CA PRO A 39 -3.48 10.46 -17.51
C PRO A 39 -2.15 10.59 -18.25
N ALA A 40 -2.00 11.66 -19.05
CA ALA A 40 -0.84 11.83 -19.93
C ALA A 40 0.49 11.98 -19.16
N HIS A 41 0.43 12.44 -17.91
CA HIS A 41 1.58 12.70 -17.05
C HIS A 41 2.13 11.44 -16.34
N LEU A 42 1.51 10.26 -16.53
CA LEU A 42 2.00 9.03 -15.90
C LEU A 42 3.25 8.51 -16.59
N SER A 43 4.30 8.32 -15.78
CA SER A 43 5.50 7.54 -16.13
C SER A 43 5.15 6.08 -16.44
N ASP A 44 6.08 5.35 -17.03
CA ASP A 44 5.88 3.92 -17.36
C ASP A 44 5.64 3.06 -16.12
N GLN A 45 6.32 3.35 -15.01
CA GLN A 45 6.11 2.67 -13.73
C GLN A 45 4.72 2.95 -13.17
N GLU A 46 4.24 4.18 -13.25
CA GLU A 46 2.88 4.53 -12.80
C GLU A 46 1.81 3.90 -13.70
N ARG A 47 2.07 3.77 -15.00
CA ARG A 47 1.17 3.04 -15.93
C ARG A 47 1.10 1.56 -15.57
N LEU A 48 2.22 0.94 -15.21
CA LEU A 48 2.23 -0.44 -14.72
C LEU A 48 1.44 -0.56 -13.42
N LEU A 49 1.67 0.33 -12.46
CA LEU A 49 0.94 0.37 -11.20
C LEU A 49 -0.57 0.56 -11.43
N ARG A 50 -0.95 1.47 -12.33
CA ARG A 50 -2.36 1.69 -12.72
C ARG A 50 -3.02 0.41 -13.22
N ARG A 51 -2.33 -0.39 -14.06
CA ARG A 51 -2.87 -1.68 -14.55
C ARG A 51 -3.15 -2.65 -13.40
N VAL A 52 -2.23 -2.77 -12.46
CA VAL A 52 -2.39 -3.64 -11.27
C VAL A 52 -3.55 -3.16 -10.40
N VAL A 53 -3.65 -1.85 -10.15
CA VAL A 53 -4.72 -1.25 -9.34
C VAL A 53 -6.08 -1.42 -10.01
N LEU A 54 -6.18 -1.27 -11.33
CA LEU A 54 -7.42 -1.52 -12.07
C LEU A 54 -7.85 -2.98 -12.03
N ALA A 55 -6.90 -3.92 -12.14
CA ALA A 55 -7.21 -5.34 -11.98
C ALA A 55 -7.78 -5.64 -10.59
N LYS A 56 -7.16 -5.08 -9.54
CA LYS A 56 -7.68 -5.18 -8.16
C LYS A 56 -9.05 -4.55 -8.00
N ARG A 57 -9.28 -3.36 -8.57
CA ARG A 57 -10.59 -2.71 -8.58
C ARG A 57 -11.66 -3.57 -9.25
N GLY A 58 -11.32 -4.22 -10.37
CA GLY A 58 -12.21 -5.15 -11.06
C GLY A 58 -12.58 -6.36 -10.19
N GLN A 59 -11.63 -6.87 -9.41
CA GLN A 59 -11.87 -7.98 -8.47
C GLN A 59 -12.70 -7.55 -7.25
N ALA A 60 -12.44 -6.36 -6.71
CA ALA A 60 -13.11 -5.84 -5.52
C ALA A 60 -14.54 -5.31 -5.79
N GLY A 61 -14.88 -5.02 -7.06
CA GLY A 61 -16.21 -4.58 -7.47
C GLY A 61 -16.54 -3.10 -7.19
N SER A 62 -15.79 -2.43 -6.32
CA SER A 62 -15.88 -0.98 -6.08
C SER A 62 -14.51 -0.34 -5.88
N VAL A 63 -14.43 0.98 -6.04
CA VAL A 63 -13.20 1.75 -5.79
C VAL A 63 -12.86 1.71 -4.31
N ASP A 64 -13.85 1.87 -3.43
CA ASP A 64 -13.63 1.92 -1.98
C ASP A 64 -13.16 0.57 -1.44
N ALA A 65 -13.78 -0.54 -1.88
CA ALA A 65 -13.31 -1.89 -1.51
C ALA A 65 -11.88 -2.15 -2.00
N ALA A 66 -11.52 -1.64 -3.18
CA ALA A 66 -10.15 -1.75 -3.70
C ALA A 66 -9.16 -0.92 -2.89
N LYS A 67 -9.54 0.30 -2.46
CA LYS A 67 -8.72 1.16 -1.59
C LYS A 67 -8.48 0.46 -0.24
N GLU A 68 -9.53 -0.09 0.36
CA GLU A 68 -9.44 -0.86 1.62
C GLU A 68 -8.52 -2.08 1.50
N GLU A 69 -8.68 -2.90 0.47
CA GLU A 69 -7.85 -4.10 0.26
C GLU A 69 -6.37 -3.73 0.06
N VAL A 70 -6.10 -2.70 -0.75
CA VAL A 70 -4.73 -2.23 -1.00
C VAL A 70 -4.12 -1.65 0.27
N ALA A 71 -4.87 -0.83 1.01
CA ALA A 71 -4.41 -0.25 2.28
C ALA A 71 -4.11 -1.34 3.31
N PHE A 72 -5.01 -2.31 3.47
CA PHE A 72 -4.82 -3.47 4.33
C PHE A 72 -3.54 -4.23 3.99
N GLY A 73 -3.30 -4.50 2.70
CA GLY A 73 -2.11 -5.22 2.24
C GLY A 73 -0.81 -4.43 2.39
N VAL A 74 -0.83 -3.10 2.26
CA VAL A 74 0.34 -2.24 2.53
C VAL A 74 0.63 -2.19 4.02
N TRP A 75 -0.38 -1.89 4.84
CA TRP A 75 -0.27 -1.83 6.30
C TRP A 75 0.23 -3.16 6.89
N HIS A 76 -0.33 -4.29 6.44
CA HIS A 76 0.14 -5.62 6.87
C HIS A 76 1.60 -5.88 6.52
N ARG A 77 2.04 -5.50 5.30
CA ARG A 77 3.44 -5.67 4.91
C ARG A 77 4.37 -4.82 5.76
N MET A 78 3.98 -3.59 6.11
CA MET A 78 4.78 -2.73 6.99
C MET A 78 4.87 -3.30 8.41
N LEU A 79 3.76 -3.77 8.98
CA LEU A 79 3.75 -4.45 10.28
C LEU A 79 4.60 -5.72 10.28
N PHE A 80 4.47 -6.54 9.23
CA PHE A 80 5.23 -7.77 9.12
C PHE A 80 6.73 -7.51 8.93
N ALA A 81 7.10 -6.52 8.11
CA ALA A 81 8.50 -6.10 7.96
C ALA A 81 9.08 -5.60 9.30
N ARG A 82 8.30 -4.85 10.08
CA ARG A 82 8.70 -4.42 11.42
C ARG A 82 8.89 -5.61 12.36
N PHE A 83 7.95 -6.56 12.37
CA PHE A 83 8.09 -7.79 13.15
C PHE A 83 9.35 -8.57 12.75
N LEU A 84 9.59 -8.77 11.46
CA LEU A 84 10.79 -9.45 10.98
C LEU A 84 12.07 -8.72 11.41
N ALA A 85 12.10 -7.39 11.31
CA ALA A 85 13.25 -6.60 11.72
C ALA A 85 13.51 -6.65 13.22
N GLU A 86 12.45 -6.59 14.05
CA GLU A 86 12.56 -6.66 15.52
C GLU A 86 12.97 -8.05 16.03
N ASN A 87 12.86 -9.09 15.20
CA ASN A 87 13.23 -10.46 15.55
C ASN A 87 14.49 -10.95 14.79
N ASP A 88 15.23 -10.06 14.12
CA ASP A 88 16.39 -10.41 13.28
C ASP A 88 16.08 -11.42 12.16
N LEU A 89 14.82 -11.45 11.70
CA LEU A 89 14.32 -12.32 10.63
C LEU A 89 14.14 -11.60 9.29
N LEU A 90 14.40 -10.29 9.23
CA LEU A 90 14.36 -9.54 7.97
C LEU A 90 15.64 -9.80 7.19
N ILE A 91 15.70 -10.91 6.46
CA ILE A 91 16.93 -11.38 5.79
C ILE A 91 17.06 -10.75 4.40
N HIS A 92 18.25 -10.23 4.07
CA HIS A 92 18.56 -9.76 2.72
C HIS A 92 18.61 -10.97 1.75
N PRO A 93 17.85 -10.96 0.64
CA PRO A 93 17.72 -12.13 -0.25
C PRO A 93 19.07 -12.59 -0.84
N ASP A 94 19.98 -11.64 -1.12
CA ASP A 94 21.28 -11.97 -1.74
C ASP A 94 22.43 -12.18 -0.74
N LEU A 95 22.31 -11.65 0.50
CA LEU A 95 23.41 -11.63 1.46
C LEU A 95 23.20 -12.59 2.64
N GLY A 96 21.97 -13.09 2.84
CA GLY A 96 21.65 -14.06 3.89
C GLY A 96 21.79 -13.54 5.32
N VAL A 97 22.00 -12.23 5.51
CA VAL A 97 22.15 -11.57 6.82
C VAL A 97 20.90 -10.80 7.22
N PRO A 98 20.60 -10.69 8.53
CA PRO A 98 19.54 -9.82 9.03
C PRO A 98 19.82 -8.35 8.69
N VAL A 99 18.78 -7.67 8.21
CA VAL A 99 18.78 -6.23 7.92
C VAL A 99 18.02 -5.52 9.03
N SER A 100 18.68 -4.57 9.68
CA SER A 100 18.01 -3.66 10.61
C SER A 100 17.28 -2.56 9.84
N LEU A 101 16.07 -2.23 10.25
CA LEU A 101 15.41 -0.97 9.89
C LEU A 101 15.98 0.15 10.77
N SER A 102 17.26 0.48 10.61
CA SER A 102 17.86 1.65 11.28
C SER A 102 17.32 2.93 10.62
N GLU A 103 16.77 3.83 11.45
CA GLU A 103 16.21 5.14 11.06
C GLU A 103 17.19 6.03 10.27
#